data_AF-A0ABD3LEG1-F1
#
_entry.id   AF-A0ABD3LEG1-F1
#
_cell.length_a   1.000
_cell.length_b   1.000
_cell.length_c   1.000
_cell.angle_alpha   90.00
_cell.angle_beta   90.00
_cell.angle_gamma   90.00
#
_symmetry.space_group_name_H-M   'P 1'
#
loop_
_entity.id
_entity.type
_entity.pdbx_description
1 polymer ?
#
loop_
_entity_poly.entity_id
_entity_poly.type
_entity_poly.pdbx_seq_one_letter_code
_entity_poly.pdbx_strand_id
1 'polypeptide(L)'
;MSQCKWVFKLNFFQLHLWLLLLLFREASHGVEEALKLLNCPHPLQASDIYSLEVGSVYPVARWLVNHVRIRIGVTGDELDGGLGAAGATFESRYSDPEEKKLMRMHILEEMQLLHKKIRAAKVDSVVCRLMLLMKSLKVLEKKELDCQSDNIAKKSDLEAKIIHLEEKITNNCDSKSLHDDLDHCISISLEKLHLAKKELAARLRMLLSVRRQLEDVPSQSELIQYEHRFSELNINIEEIHRQTRKYYATYNALLELKELMLKETSLLNSLNSQFQDAISDTAGRLKLIDSTGGILKGIKQFFWIRQHRQIVLLCRSYRKCKRGSRLIRESAIHSGRSMRQQQLVRDAVLVG
;
A
#
# COMPACT_ATOMS: atom_id res chain seq x y z
N MET A 1 6.56 21.57 35.86
CA MET A 1 5.88 20.57 35.00
C MET A 1 6.76 19.96 33.88
N SER A 2 8.07 20.22 33.81
CA SER A 2 8.92 19.66 32.74
C SER A 2 9.77 18.45 33.14
N GLN A 3 10.01 18.19 34.43
CA GLN A 3 10.80 17.02 34.87
C GLN A 3 10.01 15.69 34.79
N CYS A 4 8.70 15.69 35.03
CA CYS A 4 7.87 14.48 35.01
C CYS A 4 7.70 13.84 33.62
N LYS A 5 7.81 14.61 32.53
CA LYS A 5 7.70 14.09 31.16
C LYS A 5 8.95 13.31 30.72
N TRP A 6 10.13 13.66 31.24
CA TRP A 6 11.38 12.95 30.93
C TRP A 6 11.48 11.63 31.70
N VAL A 7 11.05 11.61 32.97
CA VAL A 7 11.01 10.38 33.79
C VAL A 7 10.07 9.34 33.18
N PHE A 8 8.89 9.75 32.68
CA PHE A 8 7.97 8.82 31.99
C PHE A 8 8.50 8.32 30.65
N LYS A 9 9.20 9.16 29.87
CA LYS A 9 9.82 8.74 28.61
C LYS A 9 10.99 7.79 28.81
N LEU A 10 11.83 8.02 29.84
CA LEU A 10 12.91 7.10 30.20
C LEU A 10 12.35 5.76 30.68
N ASN A 11 11.32 5.77 31.54
CA ASN A 11 10.72 4.55 32.06
C ASN A 11 10.00 3.74 30.97
N PHE A 12 9.38 4.39 29.97
CA PHE A 12 8.74 3.68 28.86
C PHE A 12 9.75 3.02 27.91
N PHE A 13 10.85 3.70 27.59
CA PHE A 13 11.94 3.11 26.79
C PHE A 13 12.67 2.00 27.56
N GLN A 14 12.88 2.18 28.87
CA GLN A 14 13.47 1.16 29.74
C GLN A 14 12.55 -0.06 29.87
N LEU A 15 11.23 0.11 30.06
CA LEU A 15 10.28 -1.01 30.11
C LEU A 15 10.19 -1.76 28.77
N HIS A 16 10.19 -1.05 27.64
CA HIS A 16 10.17 -1.69 26.33
C HIS A 16 11.45 -2.47 26.04
N LEU A 17 12.61 -1.91 26.42
CA LEU A 17 13.89 -2.59 26.30
C LEU A 17 13.96 -3.79 27.25
N TRP A 18 13.43 -3.67 28.47
CA TRP A 18 13.30 -4.77 29.42
C TRP A 18 12.37 -5.88 28.92
N LEU A 19 11.20 -5.56 28.37
CA LEU A 19 10.25 -6.52 27.82
C LEU A 19 10.80 -7.21 26.57
N LEU A 20 11.51 -6.48 25.71
CA LEU A 20 12.21 -7.07 24.58
C LEU A 20 13.34 -7.99 25.04
N LEU A 21 14.14 -7.59 26.03
CA LEU A 21 15.18 -8.44 26.61
C LEU A 21 14.59 -9.67 27.33
N LEU A 22 13.42 -9.53 27.98
CA LEU A 22 12.73 -10.64 28.66
C LEU A 22 12.14 -11.64 27.66
N LEU A 23 11.51 -11.15 26.59
CA LEU A 23 11.00 -12.00 25.50
C LEU A 23 12.14 -12.69 24.74
N PHE A 24 13.26 -11.99 24.52
CA PHE A 24 14.44 -12.61 23.93
C PHE A 24 15.05 -13.65 24.88
N ARG A 25 15.02 -13.41 26.20
CA ARG A 25 15.48 -14.36 27.23
C ARG A 25 14.71 -15.66 27.26
N GLU A 26 13.40 -15.54 27.19
CA GLU A 26 12.50 -16.68 27.22
C GLU A 26 12.61 -17.50 25.93
N ALA A 27 12.78 -16.83 24.77
CA ALA A 27 13.06 -17.49 23.50
C ALA A 27 14.43 -18.21 23.49
N SER A 28 15.50 -17.56 23.97
CA SER A 28 16.85 -18.15 24.04
C SER A 28 16.91 -19.35 24.98
N HIS A 29 16.23 -19.29 26.13
CA HIS A 29 16.12 -20.42 27.06
C HIS A 29 15.27 -21.56 26.47
N GLY A 30 14.22 -21.24 25.71
CA GLY A 30 13.43 -22.24 24.98
C GLY A 30 14.22 -22.97 23.89
N VAL A 31 15.13 -22.27 23.19
CA VAL A 31 16.04 -22.89 22.21
C VAL A 31 17.07 -23.78 22.89
N GLU A 32 17.65 -23.35 24.02
CA GLU A 32 18.58 -24.16 24.81
C GLU A 32 17.94 -25.47 25.30
N GLU A 33 16.72 -25.41 25.87
CA GLU A 33 16.01 -26.60 26.34
C GLU A 33 15.60 -27.54 25.19
N ALA A 34 15.17 -26.99 24.05
CA ALA A 34 14.89 -27.79 22.86
C ALA A 34 16.13 -28.52 22.33
N LEU A 35 17.31 -27.89 22.39
CA LEU A 35 18.58 -28.49 21.99
C LEU A 35 19.04 -29.60 22.95
N LYS A 36 18.79 -29.46 24.25
CA LYS A 36 19.03 -30.52 25.25
C LYS A 36 18.11 -31.72 25.00
N LEU A 37 16.83 -31.49 24.71
CA LEU A 37 15.88 -32.55 24.37
C LEU A 37 16.24 -33.29 23.07
N LEU A 38 16.89 -32.60 22.13
CA LEU A 38 17.41 -33.19 20.89
C LEU A 38 18.79 -33.87 21.06
N ASN A 39 19.37 -33.86 22.26
CA ASN A 39 20.66 -34.48 22.60
C ASN A 39 21.83 -33.95 21.75
N CYS A 40 21.89 -32.63 21.53
CA CYS A 40 22.96 -32.00 20.75
C CYS A 40 24.32 -32.10 21.47
N PRO A 41 25.42 -32.52 20.80
CA PRO A 41 26.74 -32.68 21.41
C PRO A 41 27.52 -31.38 21.62
N HIS A 42 26.96 -30.24 21.18
CA HIS A 42 27.63 -28.93 21.28
C HIS A 42 26.98 -28.06 22.36
N PRO A 43 27.77 -27.50 23.30
CA PRO A 43 27.22 -26.66 24.37
C PRO A 43 26.83 -25.29 23.80
N LEU A 44 25.55 -24.93 23.94
CA LEU A 44 25.04 -23.60 23.61
C LEU A 44 24.26 -23.08 24.82
N GLN A 45 24.77 -22.05 25.48
CA GLN A 45 24.03 -21.42 26.56
C GLN A 45 23.16 -20.29 26.00
N ALA A 46 22.02 -20.03 26.66
CA ALA A 46 21.16 -18.91 26.31
C ALA A 46 21.93 -17.59 26.23
N SER A 47 22.97 -17.40 27.07
CA SER A 47 23.90 -16.26 27.07
C SER A 47 24.63 -16.06 25.73
N ASP A 48 25.03 -17.13 25.07
CA ASP A 48 25.86 -17.11 23.86
C ASP A 48 25.04 -16.74 22.62
N ILE A 49 23.71 -16.95 22.70
CA ILE A 49 22.75 -16.53 21.67
C ILE A 49 22.57 -15.00 21.70
N TYR A 50 22.68 -14.35 22.87
CA TYR A 50 22.56 -12.89 22.98
C TYR A 50 23.77 -12.15 22.44
N SER A 51 24.97 -12.68 22.63
CA SER A 51 26.21 -12.06 22.18
C SER A 51 26.42 -12.21 20.67
N LEU A 52 25.59 -13.02 19.98
CA LEU A 52 25.77 -13.40 18.58
C LEU A 52 27.20 -13.90 18.31
N GLU A 53 27.80 -14.62 19.26
CA GLU A 53 29.11 -15.20 19.07
C GLU A 53 29.02 -16.32 18.01
N VAL A 54 29.41 -15.96 16.79
CA VAL A 54 29.35 -16.82 15.61
C VAL A 54 30.10 -18.15 15.85
N GLY A 55 31.10 -18.17 16.75
CA GLY A 55 31.88 -19.35 17.09
C GLY A 55 31.10 -20.47 17.80
N SER A 56 30.12 -20.14 18.65
CA SER A 56 29.34 -21.12 19.43
C SER A 56 28.02 -21.50 18.75
N VAL A 57 27.40 -20.57 18.02
CA VAL A 57 26.12 -20.80 17.31
C VAL A 57 26.31 -21.61 16.03
N TYR A 58 27.42 -21.43 15.32
CA TYR A 58 27.66 -22.05 14.02
C TYR A 58 27.78 -23.59 14.04
N PRO A 59 28.48 -24.23 15.00
CA PRO A 59 28.53 -25.69 15.13
C PRO A 59 27.14 -26.30 15.37
N VAL A 60 26.30 -25.64 16.18
CA VAL A 60 24.94 -26.10 16.50
C VAL A 60 24.01 -25.97 15.30
N ALA A 61 24.07 -24.85 14.57
CA ALA A 61 23.30 -24.67 13.34
C ALA A 61 23.69 -25.72 12.28
N ARG A 62 24.99 -25.98 12.10
CA ARG A 62 25.48 -27.02 11.19
C ARG A 62 25.03 -28.41 11.63
N TRP A 63 25.05 -28.71 12.93
CA TRP A 63 24.56 -29.98 13.46
C TRP A 63 23.05 -30.15 13.25
N LEU A 64 22.24 -29.13 13.54
CA LEU A 64 20.78 -29.16 13.32
C LEU A 64 20.44 -29.40 11.85
N VAL A 65 21.13 -28.72 10.93
CA VAL A 65 20.93 -28.93 9.49
C VAL A 65 21.26 -30.38 9.10
N ASN A 66 22.33 -30.97 9.64
CA ASN A 66 22.69 -32.36 9.36
C ASN A 66 21.73 -33.36 10.03
N HIS A 67 21.24 -33.06 11.24
CA HIS A 67 20.31 -33.90 11.98
C HIS A 67 18.92 -33.92 11.33
N VAL A 68 18.47 -32.78 10.79
CA VAL A 68 17.27 -32.66 9.96
C VAL A 68 17.46 -33.40 8.63
N ARG A 69 18.65 -33.29 8.00
CA ARG A 69 19.00 -34.00 6.76
C ARG A 69 18.96 -35.53 6.92
N ILE A 70 19.43 -36.06 8.05
CA ILE A 70 19.38 -37.51 8.37
C ILE A 70 17.93 -37.98 8.60
N ARG A 71 17.08 -37.19 9.28
CA ARG A 71 15.66 -37.55 9.51
C ARG A 71 14.78 -37.51 8.26
N ILE A 72 15.16 -36.73 7.24
CA ILE A 72 14.41 -36.62 5.97
C ILE A 72 14.73 -37.79 5.00
N GLY A 73 15.67 -38.67 5.33
CA GLY A 73 15.88 -39.91 4.57
C GLY A 73 16.44 -39.69 3.17
N VAL A 74 17.29 -38.67 2.98
CA VAL A 74 18.07 -38.54 1.74
C VAL A 74 19.29 -39.46 1.89
N THR A 75 19.16 -40.66 1.32
CA THR A 75 20.25 -41.62 1.12
C THR A 75 21.38 -40.97 0.35
N GLY A 76 22.59 -41.03 0.92
CA GLY A 76 23.79 -40.62 0.23
C GLY A 76 24.06 -41.53 -0.96
N ASP A 77 24.16 -40.92 -2.14
CA ASP A 77 25.28 -41.15 -3.03
C ASP A 77 25.41 -39.91 -3.94
N GLU A 78 26.66 -39.56 -4.23
CA GLU A 78 27.13 -38.33 -4.87
C GLU A 78 27.29 -37.10 -3.93
N LEU A 79 28.55 -36.65 -3.85
CA LEU A 79 29.08 -35.41 -3.25
C LEU A 79 29.71 -35.49 -1.84
N ASP A 80 30.64 -36.43 -1.64
CA ASP A 80 31.72 -36.28 -0.64
C ASP A 80 32.90 -35.40 -1.14
N GLY A 81 32.76 -34.74 -2.31
CA GLY A 81 33.79 -33.85 -2.86
C GLY A 81 33.51 -32.34 -2.72
N GLY A 82 32.31 -31.93 -2.30
CA GLY A 82 31.83 -30.56 -2.50
C GLY A 82 31.90 -29.61 -1.30
N LEU A 83 31.81 -30.12 -0.06
CA LEU A 83 31.63 -29.25 1.12
C LEU A 83 32.94 -28.78 1.77
N GLY A 84 34.06 -29.48 1.57
CA GLY A 84 35.38 -29.01 2.04
C GLY A 84 35.93 -27.82 1.23
N ALA A 85 35.64 -27.79 -0.07
CA ALA A 85 36.09 -26.73 -0.97
C ALA A 85 35.25 -25.45 -0.81
N ALA A 86 33.95 -25.56 -0.53
CA ALA A 86 33.05 -24.43 -0.32
C ALA A 86 33.31 -23.68 1.02
N GLY A 87 33.74 -24.39 2.06
CA GLY A 87 34.16 -23.77 3.33
C GLY A 87 35.44 -22.94 3.17
N ALA A 88 36.46 -23.50 2.52
CA ALA A 88 37.73 -22.82 2.28
C ALA A 88 37.62 -21.65 1.27
N THR A 89 36.69 -21.72 0.30
CA THR A 89 36.42 -20.59 -0.62
C THR A 89 35.55 -19.49 -0.03
N PHE A 90 34.75 -19.78 1.00
CA PHE A 90 33.97 -18.76 1.71
C PHE A 90 34.84 -17.94 2.67
N GLU A 91 35.80 -18.58 3.34
CA GLU A 91 36.68 -17.92 4.32
C GLU A 91 37.87 -17.19 3.66
N SER A 92 38.33 -17.64 2.49
CA SER A 92 39.48 -17.05 1.76
C SER A 92 39.11 -15.85 0.86
N ARG A 93 37.83 -15.65 0.51
CA ARG A 93 37.39 -14.50 -0.32
C ARG A 93 37.10 -13.20 0.44
N TYR A 94 37.28 -13.16 1.76
CA TYR A 94 36.93 -11.98 2.58
C TYR A 94 37.99 -11.63 3.64
N SER A 95 39.26 -11.60 3.23
CA SER A 95 40.37 -11.17 4.11
C SER A 95 40.63 -9.67 4.10
N ASP A 96 40.02 -8.89 3.21
CA ASP A 96 40.21 -7.43 3.17
C ASP A 96 39.25 -6.69 4.15
N PRO A 97 39.78 -5.96 5.15
CA PRO A 97 38.96 -5.25 6.14
C PRO A 97 38.08 -4.16 5.54
N GLU A 98 38.51 -3.54 4.44
CA GLU A 98 37.79 -2.42 3.81
C GLU A 98 36.57 -2.91 3.01
N GLU A 99 36.67 -4.01 2.27
CA GLU A 99 35.49 -4.65 1.64
C GLU A 99 34.44 -5.10 2.65
N LYS A 100 34.87 -5.63 3.81
CA LYS A 100 33.95 -6.01 4.90
C LYS A 100 33.21 -4.81 5.46
N LYS A 101 33.88 -3.65 5.56
CA LYS A 101 33.30 -2.39 6.01
C LYS A 101 32.32 -1.82 4.98
N LEU A 102 32.67 -1.88 3.69
CA LEU A 102 31.81 -1.48 2.57
C LEU A 102 30.54 -2.32 2.50
N MET A 103 30.66 -3.65 2.63
CA MET A 103 29.51 -4.56 2.68
C MET A 103 28.62 -4.29 3.90
N ARG A 104 29.21 -4.08 5.07
CA ARG A 104 28.46 -3.68 6.28
C ARG A 104 27.71 -2.38 6.06
N MET A 105 28.33 -1.38 5.42
CA MET A 105 27.70 -0.10 5.12
C MET A 105 26.54 -0.26 4.14
N HIS A 106 26.72 -1.05 3.09
CA HIS A 106 25.68 -1.36 2.11
C HIS A 106 24.49 -2.10 2.75
N ILE A 107 24.74 -3.10 3.60
CA ILE A 107 23.69 -3.80 4.36
C ILE A 107 22.95 -2.82 5.28
N LEU A 108 23.67 -1.89 5.91
CA LEU A 108 23.06 -0.86 6.78
C LEU A 108 22.19 0.11 5.99
N GLU A 109 22.61 0.52 4.79
CA GLU A 109 21.84 1.38 3.89
C GLU A 109 20.58 0.67 3.37
N GLU A 110 20.70 -0.59 2.94
CA GLU A 110 19.59 -1.45 2.54
C GLU A 110 18.59 -1.65 3.68
N MET A 111 19.07 -1.92 4.89
CA MET A 111 18.25 -2.04 6.10
C MET A 111 17.50 -0.72 6.39
N GLN A 112 18.19 0.41 6.33
CA GLN A 112 17.56 1.71 6.52
C GLN A 112 16.51 2.03 5.44
N LEU A 113 16.76 1.63 4.20
CA LEU A 113 15.83 1.76 3.08
C LEU A 113 14.57 0.91 3.29
N LEU A 114 14.73 -0.35 3.72
CA LEU A 114 13.63 -1.24 4.08
C LEU A 114 12.81 -0.66 5.23
N HIS A 115 13.45 -0.16 6.29
CA HIS A 115 12.77 0.50 7.40
C HIS A 115 12.01 1.77 6.98
N LYS A 116 12.53 2.55 6.03
CA LYS A 116 11.81 3.71 5.46
C LYS A 116 10.61 3.25 4.62
N LYS A 117 10.76 2.19 3.81
CA LYS A 117 9.67 1.60 3.01
C LYS A 117 8.55 1.02 3.88
N ILE A 118 8.88 0.33 4.97
CA ILE A 118 7.89 -0.21 5.92
C ILE A 118 7.11 0.92 6.61
N ARG A 119 7.81 2.00 7.03
CA ARG A 119 7.15 3.20 7.58
C ARG A 119 6.28 3.93 6.55
N ALA A 120 6.74 4.03 5.30
CA ALA A 120 5.96 4.64 4.21
C ALA A 120 4.74 3.78 3.82
N ALA A 121 4.85 2.45 3.93
CA ALA A 121 3.79 1.50 3.63
C ALA A 121 2.66 1.44 4.69
N LYS A 122 2.67 2.32 5.70
CA LYS A 122 1.65 2.39 6.77
C LYS A 122 1.41 1.06 7.51
N VAL A 123 2.35 0.10 7.43
CA VAL A 123 2.24 -1.21 8.08
C VAL A 123 2.13 -1.06 9.60
N ASP A 124 2.79 -0.05 10.17
CA ASP A 124 2.67 0.32 11.59
C ASP A 124 1.22 0.65 11.99
N SER A 125 0.44 1.28 11.11
CA SER A 125 -0.98 1.58 11.36
C SER A 125 -1.85 0.31 11.35
N VAL A 126 -1.51 -0.66 10.49
CA VAL A 126 -2.18 -1.96 10.42
C VAL A 126 -1.86 -2.77 11.67
N VAL A 127 -0.60 -2.80 12.09
CA VAL A 127 -0.15 -3.48 13.31
C VAL A 127 -0.78 -2.85 14.55
N CYS A 128 -0.84 -1.51 14.64
CA CYS A 128 -1.55 -0.82 15.72
C CYS A 128 -3.04 -1.17 15.75
N ARG A 129 -3.71 -1.23 14.59
CA ARG A 129 -5.11 -1.65 14.50
C ARG A 129 -5.29 -3.10 14.94
N LEU A 130 -4.40 -3.99 14.52
CA LEU A 130 -4.43 -5.41 14.89
C LEU A 130 -4.20 -5.60 16.40
N MET A 131 -3.32 -4.80 16.99
CA MET A 131 -3.06 -4.77 18.43
C MET A 131 -4.27 -4.27 19.23
N LEU A 132 -4.99 -3.26 18.73
CA LEU A 132 -6.25 -2.79 19.32
C LEU A 132 -7.34 -3.86 19.23
N LEU A 133 -7.47 -4.51 18.06
CA LEU A 133 -8.41 -5.61 17.86
C LEU A 133 -8.11 -6.80 18.80
N MET A 134 -6.83 -7.14 18.96
CA MET A 134 -6.40 -8.23 19.86
C MET A 134 -6.70 -7.91 21.33
N LYS A 135 -6.54 -6.64 21.75
CA LYS A 135 -6.98 -6.19 23.08
C LYS A 135 -8.48 -6.30 23.26
N SER A 136 -9.28 -5.89 22.27
CA SER A 136 -10.73 -6.02 22.34
C SER A 136 -11.20 -7.48 22.33
N LEU A 137 -10.51 -8.37 21.61
CA LEU A 137 -10.81 -9.81 21.59
C LEU A 137 -10.60 -10.43 22.97
N LYS A 138 -9.49 -10.14 23.65
CA LYS A 138 -9.27 -10.62 25.02
C LYS A 138 -10.33 -10.15 26.01
N VAL A 139 -10.81 -8.91 25.85
CA VAL A 139 -11.91 -8.38 26.69
C VAL A 139 -13.22 -9.10 26.38
N LEU A 140 -13.49 -9.43 25.11
CA LEU A 140 -14.68 -10.17 24.71
C LEU A 140 -14.66 -11.62 25.22
N GLU A 141 -13.51 -12.30 25.07
CA GLU A 141 -13.30 -13.68 25.53
C GLU A 141 -13.54 -13.80 27.04
N LYS A 142 -13.04 -12.84 27.83
CA LYS A 142 -13.33 -12.78 29.27
C LYS A 142 -14.83 -12.64 29.55
N LYS A 143 -15.52 -11.75 28.82
CA LYS A 143 -16.98 -11.56 28.98
C LYS A 143 -17.78 -12.80 28.58
N GLU A 144 -17.32 -13.56 27.60
CA GLU A 144 -17.95 -14.81 27.18
C GLU A 144 -17.87 -15.86 28.28
N LEU A 145 -16.69 -16.04 28.89
CA LEU A 145 -16.50 -16.94 30.03
C LEU A 145 -17.39 -16.55 31.23
N ASP A 146 -17.44 -15.24 31.55
CA ASP A 146 -18.30 -14.73 32.62
C ASP A 146 -19.79 -15.06 32.33
N CYS A 147 -20.25 -14.83 31.09
CA CYS A 147 -21.62 -15.13 30.65
C CYS A 147 -21.93 -16.64 30.67
N GLN A 148 -20.99 -17.49 30.26
CA GLN A 148 -21.14 -18.95 30.31
C GLN A 148 -21.30 -19.42 31.75
N SER A 149 -20.50 -18.89 32.69
CA SER A 149 -20.61 -19.26 34.11
C SER A 149 -21.97 -18.88 34.72
N ASP A 150 -22.49 -17.69 34.41
CA ASP A 150 -23.81 -17.22 34.84
C ASP A 150 -24.95 -18.07 34.24
N ASN A 151 -24.80 -18.50 32.97
CA ASN A 151 -25.75 -19.40 32.33
C ASN A 151 -25.77 -20.79 32.99
N ILE A 152 -24.60 -21.36 33.28
CA ILE A 152 -24.49 -22.65 33.98
C ILE A 152 -25.14 -22.56 35.37
N ALA A 153 -24.91 -21.48 36.12
CA ALA A 153 -25.52 -21.27 37.42
C ALA A 153 -27.06 -21.19 37.32
N LYS A 154 -27.59 -20.41 36.38
CA LYS A 154 -29.04 -20.31 36.12
C LYS A 154 -29.65 -21.64 35.70
N LYS A 155 -28.93 -22.44 34.90
CA LYS A 155 -29.37 -23.78 34.50
C LYS A 155 -29.48 -24.69 35.73
N SER A 156 -28.49 -24.70 36.62
CA SER A 156 -28.54 -25.50 37.85
C SER A 156 -29.67 -25.08 38.80
N ASP A 157 -29.96 -23.78 38.92
CA ASP A 157 -31.09 -23.27 39.72
C ASP A 157 -32.45 -23.70 39.15
N LEU A 158 -32.60 -23.70 37.83
CA LEU A 158 -33.79 -24.21 37.17
C LEU A 158 -33.94 -25.74 37.33
N GLU A 159 -32.86 -26.50 37.19
CA GLU A 159 -32.85 -27.95 37.42
C GLU A 159 -33.26 -28.28 38.87
N ALA A 160 -32.76 -27.53 39.86
CA ALA A 160 -33.16 -27.70 41.26
C ALA A 160 -34.66 -27.40 41.49
N LYS A 161 -35.20 -26.37 40.83
CA LYS A 161 -36.64 -26.04 40.90
C LYS A 161 -37.50 -27.12 40.24
N ILE A 162 -37.04 -27.73 39.15
CA ILE A 162 -37.73 -28.85 38.49
C ILE A 162 -37.80 -30.05 39.43
N ILE A 163 -36.67 -30.44 40.04
CA ILE A 163 -36.62 -31.56 40.99
C ILE A 163 -37.58 -31.32 42.18
N HIS A 164 -37.58 -30.11 42.73
CA HIS A 164 -38.49 -29.75 43.83
C HIS A 164 -39.98 -29.80 43.41
N LEU A 165 -40.30 -29.37 42.18
CA LEU A 165 -41.66 -29.46 41.65
C LEU A 165 -42.06 -30.93 41.40
N GLU A 166 -41.16 -31.75 40.87
CA GLU A 166 -41.37 -33.19 40.67
C GLU A 166 -41.64 -33.88 42.02
N GLU A 167 -40.87 -33.56 43.06
CA GLU A 167 -41.03 -34.11 44.43
C GLU A 167 -42.34 -33.64 45.11
N LYS A 168 -42.76 -32.38 44.87
CA LYS A 168 -44.08 -31.88 45.31
C LYS A 168 -45.24 -32.62 44.62
N ILE A 169 -45.07 -33.03 43.36
CA ILE A 169 -46.10 -33.78 42.61
C ILE A 169 -46.22 -35.22 43.13
N THR A 170 -45.11 -35.89 43.49
CA THR A 170 -45.12 -37.26 44.05
C THR A 170 -45.71 -37.33 45.46
N ASN A 171 -45.63 -36.26 46.26
CA ASN A 171 -46.04 -36.25 47.67
C ASN A 171 -47.54 -35.96 47.93
N ASN A 172 -48.39 -35.97 46.90
CA ASN A 172 -49.87 -35.83 46.96
C ASN A 172 -50.37 -34.82 48.03
N CYS A 173 -50.01 -33.55 47.86
CA CYS A 173 -50.54 -32.44 48.65
C CYS A 173 -51.84 -31.89 48.03
N ASP A 174 -52.64 -31.20 48.83
CA ASP A 174 -53.99 -30.71 48.55
C ASP A 174 -54.13 -30.08 47.14
N SER A 175 -54.90 -30.74 46.27
CA SER A 175 -54.89 -30.60 44.80
C SER A 175 -55.27 -29.20 44.29
N LYS A 176 -55.90 -28.38 45.13
CA LYS A 176 -56.33 -27.03 44.79
C LYS A 176 -55.22 -25.99 44.97
N SER A 177 -54.40 -26.12 46.01
CA SER A 177 -53.25 -25.23 46.24
C SER A 177 -52.12 -25.47 45.23
N LEU A 178 -51.95 -26.72 44.81
CA LEU A 178 -50.99 -27.12 43.78
C LEU A 178 -51.36 -26.59 42.38
N HIS A 179 -52.65 -26.55 42.07
CA HIS A 179 -53.14 -26.05 40.78
C HIS A 179 -52.95 -24.54 40.66
N ASP A 180 -53.25 -23.78 41.72
CA ASP A 180 -53.05 -22.32 41.77
C ASP A 180 -51.54 -21.97 41.71
N ASP A 181 -50.69 -22.71 42.42
CA ASP A 181 -49.23 -22.57 42.36
C ASP A 181 -48.70 -22.83 40.92
N LEU A 182 -49.24 -23.86 40.25
CA LEU A 182 -48.84 -24.25 38.90
C LEU A 182 -49.28 -23.23 37.85
N ASP A 183 -50.53 -22.76 37.91
CA ASP A 183 -51.06 -21.73 37.01
C ASP A 183 -50.31 -20.41 37.19
N HIS A 184 -49.97 -20.05 38.43
CA HIS A 184 -49.12 -18.91 38.71
C HIS A 184 -47.72 -19.07 38.10
N CYS A 185 -47.12 -20.26 38.23
CA CYS A 185 -45.80 -20.57 37.66
C CYS A 185 -45.82 -20.53 36.12
N ILE A 186 -46.87 -21.07 35.50
CA ILE A 186 -47.09 -21.02 34.05
C ILE A 186 -47.25 -19.57 33.59
N SER A 187 -48.06 -18.77 34.28
CA SER A 187 -48.25 -17.34 33.96
C SER A 187 -46.94 -16.56 34.02
N ILE A 188 -46.13 -16.75 35.06
CA ILE A 188 -44.80 -16.14 35.18
C ILE A 188 -43.88 -16.57 34.03
N SER A 189 -43.92 -17.85 33.66
CA SER A 189 -43.09 -18.36 32.56
C SER A 189 -43.51 -17.79 31.20
N LEU A 190 -44.82 -17.61 30.97
CA LEU A 190 -45.37 -16.98 29.77
C LEU A 190 -45.03 -15.49 29.69
N GLU A 191 -45.08 -14.75 30.79
CA GLU A 191 -44.64 -13.35 30.83
C GLU A 191 -43.15 -13.23 30.52
N LYS A 192 -42.31 -14.09 31.11
CA LYS A 192 -40.87 -14.14 30.79
C LYS A 192 -40.63 -14.44 29.32
N LEU A 193 -41.37 -15.38 28.73
CA LEU A 193 -41.33 -15.67 27.29
C LEU A 193 -41.74 -14.45 26.47
N HIS A 194 -42.79 -13.74 26.87
CA HIS A 194 -43.27 -12.56 26.16
C HIS A 194 -42.28 -11.39 26.23
N LEU A 195 -41.64 -11.19 27.39
CA LEU A 195 -40.55 -10.23 27.57
C LEU A 195 -39.35 -10.60 26.70
N ALA A 196 -38.95 -11.88 26.66
CA ALA A 196 -37.87 -12.36 25.81
C ALA A 196 -38.18 -12.17 24.31
N LYS A 197 -39.42 -12.45 23.88
CA LYS A 197 -39.88 -12.19 22.50
C LYS A 197 -39.85 -10.70 22.17
N LYS A 198 -40.26 -9.83 23.10
CA LYS A 198 -40.23 -8.37 22.94
C LYS A 198 -38.80 -7.85 22.79
N GLU A 199 -37.88 -8.36 23.61
CA GLU A 199 -36.45 -8.05 23.54
C GLU A 199 -35.84 -8.52 22.23
N LEU A 200 -36.14 -9.75 21.79
CA LEU A 200 -35.68 -10.26 20.49
C LEU A 200 -36.18 -9.39 19.33
N ALA A 201 -37.46 -8.98 19.36
CA ALA A 201 -38.01 -8.07 18.35
C ALA A 201 -37.32 -6.71 18.37
N ALA A 202 -36.97 -6.17 19.54
CA ALA A 202 -36.19 -4.95 19.66
C ALA A 202 -34.80 -5.11 19.03
N ARG A 203 -34.09 -6.21 19.33
CA ARG A 203 -32.77 -6.51 18.75
C ARG A 203 -32.82 -6.70 17.23
N LEU A 204 -33.84 -7.37 16.70
CA LEU A 204 -34.03 -7.53 15.26
C LEU A 204 -34.22 -6.18 14.56
N ARG A 205 -35.00 -5.26 15.14
CA ARG A 205 -35.14 -3.90 14.62
C ARG A 205 -33.80 -3.16 14.60
N MET A 206 -33.00 -3.29 15.65
CA MET A 206 -31.65 -2.69 15.72
C MET A 206 -30.71 -3.29 14.67
N LEU A 207 -30.70 -4.63 14.51
CA LEU A 207 -29.88 -5.32 13.50
C LEU A 207 -30.25 -4.85 12.09
N LEU A 208 -31.54 -4.75 11.78
CA LEU A 208 -31.99 -4.23 10.49
C LEU A 208 -31.58 -2.77 10.26
N SER A 209 -31.56 -1.94 11.30
CA SER A 209 -31.03 -0.57 11.22
C SER A 209 -29.55 -0.57 10.84
N VAL A 210 -28.73 -1.42 11.48
CA VAL A 210 -27.30 -1.54 11.17
C VAL A 210 -27.08 -2.11 9.77
N ARG A 211 -27.90 -3.08 9.36
CA ARG A 211 -27.83 -3.66 8.01
C ARG A 211 -28.10 -2.61 6.93
N ARG A 212 -29.11 -1.75 7.11
CA ARG A 212 -29.37 -0.63 6.18
C ARG A 212 -28.18 0.32 6.10
N GLN A 213 -27.58 0.66 7.23
CA GLN A 213 -26.37 1.50 7.25
C GLN A 213 -25.16 0.85 6.57
N LEU A 214 -25.08 -0.48 6.56
CA LEU A 214 -24.07 -1.23 5.80
C LEU A 214 -24.39 -1.28 4.31
N GLU A 215 -25.66 -1.41 3.94
CA GLU A 215 -26.13 -1.36 2.55
C GLU A 215 -25.99 0.05 1.93
N ASP A 216 -25.95 1.10 2.75
CA ASP A 216 -25.59 2.46 2.31
C ASP A 216 -24.11 2.59 1.90
N VAL A 217 -23.26 1.62 2.24
CA VAL A 217 -21.85 1.60 1.82
C VAL A 217 -21.73 0.91 0.47
N PRO A 218 -21.20 1.59 -0.58
CA PRO A 218 -21.07 0.99 -1.89
C PRO A 218 -20.29 -0.32 -1.87
N SER A 219 -20.82 -1.34 -2.54
CA SER A 219 -20.15 -2.64 -2.65
C SER A 219 -18.84 -2.54 -3.45
N GLN A 220 -17.93 -3.51 -3.27
CA GLN A 220 -16.68 -3.57 -4.04
C GLN A 220 -16.93 -3.57 -5.56
N SER A 221 -18.01 -4.22 -6.01
CA SER A 221 -18.45 -4.22 -7.41
C SER A 221 -18.89 -2.85 -7.89
N GLU A 222 -19.62 -2.08 -7.08
CA GLU A 222 -20.01 -0.71 -7.42
C GLU A 222 -18.79 0.22 -7.50
N LEU A 223 -17.84 0.06 -6.58
CA LEU A 223 -16.60 0.85 -6.60
C LEU A 223 -15.81 0.63 -7.90
N ILE A 224 -15.70 -0.62 -8.34
CA ILE A 224 -15.06 -0.97 -9.62
C ILE A 224 -15.83 -0.36 -10.81
N GLN A 225 -17.17 -0.40 -10.79
CA GLN A 225 -17.98 0.24 -11.83
C GLN A 225 -17.76 1.76 -11.87
N TYR A 226 -17.69 2.41 -10.71
CA TYR A 226 -17.37 3.83 -10.63
C TYR A 226 -15.97 4.12 -11.16
N GLU A 227 -14.97 3.30 -10.82
CA GLU A 227 -13.61 3.45 -11.33
C GLU A 227 -13.56 3.38 -12.87
N HIS A 228 -14.23 2.39 -13.48
CA HIS A 228 -14.37 2.32 -14.93
C HIS A 228 -15.04 3.56 -15.51
N ARG A 229 -16.15 3.99 -14.90
CA ARG A 229 -16.90 5.17 -15.37
C ARG A 229 -16.08 6.46 -15.26
N PHE A 230 -15.28 6.61 -14.21
CA PHE A 230 -14.37 7.74 -14.04
C PHE A 230 -13.24 7.71 -15.08
N SER A 231 -12.70 6.52 -15.38
CA SER A 231 -11.69 6.36 -16.42
C SER A 231 -12.23 6.76 -17.81
N GLU A 232 -13.43 6.31 -18.17
CA GLU A 232 -14.12 6.71 -19.39
C GLU A 232 -14.33 8.22 -19.46
N LEU A 233 -14.81 8.82 -18.36
CA LEU A 233 -15.03 10.26 -18.27
C LEU A 233 -13.73 11.04 -18.45
N ASN A 234 -12.63 10.60 -17.83
CA ASN A 234 -11.32 11.24 -17.96
C ASN A 234 -10.83 11.22 -19.41
N ILE A 235 -10.97 10.08 -20.11
CA ILE A 235 -10.62 9.97 -21.53
C ILE A 235 -11.44 10.98 -22.36
N ASN A 236 -12.74 11.11 -22.09
CA ASN A 236 -13.60 12.06 -22.80
C ASN A 236 -13.19 13.52 -22.52
N ILE A 237 -12.91 13.86 -21.27
CA ILE A 237 -12.43 15.20 -20.87
C ILE A 237 -11.13 15.54 -21.60
N GLU A 238 -10.17 14.61 -21.65
CA GLU A 238 -8.90 14.80 -22.35
C GLU A 238 -9.09 15.02 -23.86
N GLU A 239 -9.99 14.27 -24.49
CA GLU A 239 -10.31 14.41 -25.91
C GLU A 239 -10.96 15.76 -26.20
N ILE A 240 -11.95 16.19 -25.41
CA ILE A 240 -12.57 17.51 -25.52
C ILE A 240 -11.53 18.62 -25.32
N HIS A 241 -10.63 18.49 -24.34
CA HIS A 241 -9.54 19.45 -24.16
C HIS A 241 -8.60 19.52 -25.36
N ARG A 242 -8.28 18.37 -25.98
CA ARG A 242 -7.47 18.32 -27.20
C ARG A 242 -8.18 19.00 -28.37
N GLN A 243 -9.47 18.73 -28.55
CA GLN A 243 -10.28 19.38 -29.59
C GLN A 243 -10.38 20.89 -29.37
N THR A 244 -10.67 21.32 -28.15
CA THR A 244 -10.74 22.73 -27.77
C THR A 244 -9.44 23.47 -28.12
N ARG A 245 -8.28 22.89 -27.78
CA ARG A 245 -6.97 23.47 -28.17
C ARG A 245 -6.80 23.60 -29.68
N LYS A 246 -7.25 22.61 -30.46
CA LYS A 246 -7.23 22.68 -31.93
C LYS A 246 -8.13 23.78 -32.45
N TYR A 247 -9.36 23.90 -31.93
CA TYR A 247 -10.28 24.96 -32.32
C TYR A 247 -9.70 26.35 -32.04
N TYR A 248 -9.12 26.58 -30.86
CA TYR A 248 -8.45 27.85 -30.55
C TYR A 248 -7.24 28.12 -31.44
N ALA A 249 -6.43 27.10 -31.76
CA ALA A 249 -5.31 27.25 -32.68
C ALA A 249 -5.78 27.69 -34.08
N THR A 250 -6.83 27.04 -34.61
CA THR A 250 -7.43 27.40 -35.89
C THR A 250 -8.03 28.80 -35.85
N TYR A 251 -8.79 29.13 -34.80
CA TYR A 251 -9.38 30.45 -34.62
C TYR A 251 -8.31 31.55 -34.62
N ASN A 252 -7.23 31.38 -33.85
CA ASN A 252 -6.14 32.35 -33.81
C ASN A 252 -5.45 32.50 -35.17
N ALA A 253 -5.26 31.40 -35.91
CA ALA A 253 -4.71 31.47 -37.27
C ALA A 253 -5.63 32.22 -38.24
N LEU A 254 -6.95 32.01 -38.15
CA LEU A 254 -7.94 32.75 -38.95
C LEU A 254 -8.00 34.24 -38.56
N LEU A 255 -7.84 34.56 -37.28
CA LEU A 255 -7.77 35.93 -36.81
C LEU A 255 -6.52 36.65 -37.34
N GLU A 256 -5.35 36.01 -37.26
CA GLU A 256 -4.12 36.52 -37.87
C GLU A 256 -4.29 36.74 -39.38
N LEU A 257 -4.94 35.80 -40.08
CA LEU A 257 -5.21 35.92 -41.52
C LEU A 257 -6.13 37.11 -41.81
N LYS A 258 -7.20 37.29 -41.03
CA LYS A 258 -8.11 38.45 -41.15
C LYS A 258 -7.35 39.77 -40.97
N GLU A 259 -6.49 39.87 -39.96
CA GLU A 259 -5.68 41.07 -39.73
C GLU A 259 -4.72 41.35 -40.89
N LEU A 260 -4.09 40.30 -41.44
CA LEU A 260 -3.22 40.44 -42.61
C LEU A 260 -4.01 40.90 -43.85
N MET A 261 -5.19 40.32 -44.10
CA MET A 261 -6.06 40.75 -45.20
C MET A 261 -6.50 42.21 -45.06
N LEU A 262 -6.85 42.67 -43.85
CA LEU A 262 -7.19 44.07 -43.62
C LEU A 262 -6.01 45.01 -43.89
N LYS A 263 -4.79 44.61 -43.50
CA LYS A 263 -3.57 45.36 -43.81
C LYS A 263 -3.30 45.41 -45.32
N GLU A 264 -3.54 44.31 -46.04
CA GLU A 264 -3.43 44.26 -47.50
C GLU A 264 -4.45 45.18 -48.17
N THR A 265 -5.72 45.15 -47.77
CA THR A 265 -6.74 46.08 -48.29
C THR A 265 -6.35 47.54 -48.04
N SER A 266 -5.89 47.87 -46.82
CA SER A 266 -5.43 49.22 -46.49
C SER A 266 -4.22 49.64 -47.33
N LEU A 267 -3.27 48.73 -47.58
CA LEU A 267 -2.10 48.98 -48.41
C LEU A 267 -2.50 49.23 -49.86
N LEU A 268 -3.37 48.38 -50.43
CA LEU A 268 -3.88 48.51 -51.79
C LEU A 268 -4.64 49.83 -51.98
N ASN A 269 -5.48 50.21 -51.02
CA ASN A 269 -6.18 51.50 -51.06
C ASN A 269 -5.20 52.68 -51.03
N SER A 270 -4.18 52.63 -50.16
CA SER A 270 -3.13 53.65 -50.09
C SER A 270 -2.32 53.74 -51.38
N LEU A 271 -1.95 52.60 -51.96
CA LEU A 271 -1.27 52.55 -53.26
C LEU A 271 -2.14 53.11 -54.38
N ASN A 272 -3.44 52.79 -54.39
CA ASN A 272 -4.38 53.29 -55.40
C ASN A 272 -4.51 54.82 -55.31
N SER A 273 -4.62 55.40 -54.11
CA SER A 273 -4.62 56.86 -53.92
C SER A 273 -3.29 57.49 -54.36
N GLN A 274 -2.15 56.95 -53.90
CA GLN A 274 -0.84 57.46 -54.29
C GLN A 274 -0.58 57.35 -55.80
N PHE A 275 -1.11 56.32 -56.46
CA PHE A 275 -0.98 56.14 -57.90
C PHE A 275 -1.72 57.20 -58.69
N GLN A 276 -2.95 57.55 -58.28
CA GLN A 276 -3.72 58.62 -58.92
C GLN A 276 -3.00 59.97 -58.84
N ASP A 277 -2.41 60.30 -57.69
CA ASP A 277 -1.70 61.56 -57.50
C ASP A 277 -0.32 61.60 -58.19
N ALA A 278 0.39 60.46 -58.22
CA ALA A 278 1.77 60.40 -58.70
C ALA A 278 1.91 60.25 -60.22
N ILE A 279 0.91 59.71 -60.93
CA ILE A 279 1.03 59.44 -62.37
C ILE A 279 0.99 60.72 -63.23
N SER A 280 0.43 61.81 -62.69
CA SER A 280 0.38 63.12 -63.32
C SER A 280 1.75 63.82 -63.41
N ASP A 281 2.73 63.39 -62.61
CA ASP A 281 4.07 64.01 -62.53
C ASP A 281 5.21 62.98 -62.69
N THR A 282 6.28 63.35 -63.40
CA THR A 282 7.44 62.47 -63.62
C THR A 282 8.24 62.24 -62.34
N ALA A 283 8.37 63.26 -61.48
CA ALA A 283 9.04 63.09 -60.19
C ALA A 283 8.17 62.28 -59.20
N GLY A 284 6.84 62.46 -59.24
CA GLY A 284 5.87 61.61 -58.54
C GLY A 284 6.01 60.13 -58.89
N ARG A 285 6.12 59.79 -60.19
CA ARG A 285 6.33 58.41 -60.66
C ARG A 285 7.59 57.75 -60.08
N LEU A 286 8.72 58.46 -60.04
CA LEU A 286 9.96 57.94 -59.45
C LEU A 286 9.83 57.69 -57.94
N LYS A 287 9.21 58.62 -57.20
CA LYS A 287 8.96 58.46 -55.76
C LYS A 287 8.05 57.27 -55.46
N LEU A 288 7.04 57.01 -56.30
CA LEU A 288 6.16 55.85 -56.16
C LEU A 288 6.93 54.53 -56.36
N ILE A 289 7.84 54.49 -57.35
CA ILE A 289 8.71 53.32 -57.58
C ILE A 289 9.62 53.07 -56.38
N ASP A 290 10.20 54.12 -55.80
CA ASP A 290 11.06 53.98 -54.61
C ASP A 290 10.26 53.52 -53.37
N SER A 291 9.05 54.06 -53.15
CA SER A 291 8.17 53.67 -52.04
C SER A 291 7.70 52.22 -52.15
N THR A 292 7.24 51.81 -53.34
CA THR A 292 6.83 50.41 -53.62
C THR A 292 8.01 49.45 -53.54
N GLY A 293 9.20 49.88 -53.97
CA GLY A 293 10.46 49.14 -53.79
C GLY A 293 10.82 48.94 -52.31
N GLY A 294 10.62 49.95 -51.47
CA GLY A 294 10.80 49.86 -50.02
C GLY A 294 9.84 48.87 -49.36
N ILE A 295 8.56 48.91 -49.74
CA ILE A 295 7.52 47.98 -49.27
C ILE A 295 7.87 46.54 -49.67
N LEU A 296 8.31 46.32 -50.92
CA LEU A 296 8.70 45.00 -51.41
C LEU A 296 9.89 44.41 -50.63
N LYS A 297 10.89 45.24 -50.27
CA LYS A 297 12.00 44.81 -49.40
C LYS A 297 11.51 44.43 -48.01
N GLY A 298 10.59 45.21 -47.42
CA GLY A 298 9.96 44.90 -46.14
C GLY A 298 9.21 43.56 -46.15
N ILE A 299 8.44 43.29 -47.21
CA ILE A 299 7.72 42.02 -47.40
C ILE A 299 8.71 40.85 -47.48
N LYS A 300 9.79 40.97 -48.27
CA LYS A 300 10.84 39.94 -48.36
C LYS A 300 11.48 39.64 -47.00
N GLN A 301 11.75 40.67 -46.20
CA GLN A 301 12.32 40.52 -44.86
C GLN A 301 11.33 39.83 -43.90
N PHE A 302 10.05 40.19 -43.95
CA PHE A 302 9.01 39.55 -43.15
C PHE A 302 8.86 38.06 -43.46
N PHE A 303 8.90 37.68 -44.74
CA PHE A 303 8.91 36.28 -45.19
C PHE A 303 10.09 35.51 -44.61
N TRP A 304 11.31 36.08 -44.68
CA TRP A 304 12.51 35.50 -44.07
C TRP A 304 12.33 35.25 -42.57
N ILE A 305 11.81 36.24 -41.84
CA ILE A 305 11.58 36.13 -40.39
C ILE A 305 10.55 35.04 -40.06
N ARG A 306 9.44 34.96 -40.80
CA ARG A 306 8.43 33.89 -40.60
C ARG A 306 9.00 32.51 -40.89
N GLN A 307 9.69 32.34 -42.00
CA GLN A 307 10.30 31.06 -42.37
C GLN A 307 11.32 30.60 -41.32
N HIS A 308 12.17 31.53 -40.86
CA HIS A 308 13.14 31.26 -39.82
C HIS A 308 12.47 30.89 -38.48
N ARG A 309 11.38 31.57 -38.10
CA ARG A 309 10.60 31.23 -36.90
C ARG A 309 9.96 29.84 -36.99
N GLN A 310 9.45 29.46 -38.15
CA GLN A 310 8.84 28.15 -38.38
C GLN A 310 9.87 27.01 -38.31
N ILE A 311 11.07 27.22 -38.87
CA ILE A 311 12.21 26.30 -38.72
C ILE A 311 12.58 26.15 -37.25
N VAL A 312 12.69 27.25 -36.49
CA VAL A 312 13.02 27.21 -35.06
C VAL A 312 11.98 26.41 -34.26
N LEU A 313 10.69 26.58 -34.55
CA LEU A 313 9.60 25.84 -33.89
C LEU A 313 9.66 24.34 -34.21
N LEU A 314 9.90 23.97 -35.47
CA LEU A 314 10.09 22.58 -35.89
C LEU A 314 11.30 21.95 -35.20
N CYS A 315 12.44 22.64 -35.17
CA CYS A 315 13.63 22.18 -34.45
C CYS A 315 13.39 22.01 -32.94
N ARG A 316 12.56 22.86 -32.32
CA ARG A 316 12.19 22.75 -30.90
C ARG A 316 11.27 21.56 -30.65
N SER A 317 10.31 21.31 -31.54
CA SER A 317 9.42 20.14 -31.48
C SER A 317 10.20 18.83 -31.65
N TYR A 318 11.08 18.76 -32.66
CA TYR A 318 11.95 17.61 -32.90
C TYR A 318 12.85 17.30 -31.69
N ARG A 319 13.44 18.34 -31.06
CA ARG A 319 14.23 18.17 -29.83
C ARG A 319 13.41 17.63 -28.66
N LYS A 320 12.16 18.10 -28.49
CA LYS A 320 11.26 17.56 -27.45
C LYS A 320 10.92 16.09 -27.71
N CYS A 321 10.60 15.73 -28.95
CA CYS A 321 10.29 14.36 -29.35
C CYS A 321 11.49 13.42 -29.11
N LYS A 322 12.70 13.85 -29.54
CA LYS A 322 13.94 13.09 -29.32
C LYS A 322 14.27 12.87 -27.84
N ARG A 323 13.97 13.84 -26.96
CA ARG A 323 14.10 13.67 -25.50
C ARG A 323 13.07 12.68 -24.95
N GLY A 324 11.81 12.80 -25.35
CA GLY A 324 10.76 11.85 -24.94
C GLY A 324 11.08 10.41 -25.34
N SER A 325 11.49 10.18 -26.58
CA SER A 325 11.90 8.85 -27.05
C SER A 325 13.14 8.30 -26.35
N ARG A 326 14.04 9.16 -25.84
CA ARG A 326 15.19 8.72 -25.04
C ARG A 326 14.74 8.26 -23.64
N LEU A 327 13.89 9.04 -22.98
CA LEU A 327 13.35 8.71 -21.66
C LEU A 327 12.53 7.41 -21.68
N ILE A 328 11.70 7.20 -22.71
CA ILE A 328 10.93 5.95 -22.86
C ILE A 328 11.87 4.74 -23.01
N ARG A 329 12.97 4.90 -23.77
CA ARG A 329 13.96 3.83 -23.96
C ARG A 329 14.68 3.51 -22.65
N GLU A 330 15.04 4.52 -21.88
CA GLU A 330 15.67 4.37 -20.56
C GLU A 330 14.73 3.68 -19.56
N SER A 331 13.45 4.07 -19.51
CA SER A 331 12.43 3.42 -18.68
C SER A 331 12.18 1.96 -19.09
N ALA A 332 12.14 1.65 -20.39
CA ALA A 332 11.99 0.28 -20.88
C ALA A 332 13.19 -0.61 -20.52
N ILE A 333 14.41 -0.08 -20.58
CA ILE A 333 15.64 -0.79 -20.16
C ILE A 333 15.61 -1.07 -18.64
N HIS A 334 15.20 -0.09 -17.82
CA HIS A 334 15.06 -0.29 -16.38
C HIS A 334 14.00 -1.34 -16.02
N SER A 335 12.83 -1.28 -16.67
CA SER A 335 11.77 -2.28 -16.49
C SER A 335 12.22 -3.69 -16.92
N GLY A 336 12.91 -3.80 -18.06
CA GLY A 336 13.42 -5.08 -18.57
C GLY A 336 14.55 -5.68 -17.73
N ARG A 337 15.38 -4.84 -17.08
CA ARG A 337 16.37 -5.29 -16.09
C ARG A 337 15.69 -5.78 -14.80
N SER A 338 14.67 -5.06 -14.33
CA SER A 338 13.88 -5.45 -13.16
C SER A 338 13.15 -6.78 -13.37
N MET A 339 12.54 -6.99 -14.54
CA MET A 339 11.87 -8.27 -14.86
C MET A 339 12.86 -9.43 -14.98
N ARG A 340 14.05 -9.21 -15.58
CA ARG A 340 15.09 -10.24 -15.65
C ARG A 340 15.63 -10.62 -14.26
N GLN A 341 15.81 -9.65 -13.36
CA GLN A 341 16.17 -9.93 -11.98
C GLN A 341 15.08 -10.74 -11.26
N GLN A 342 13.81 -10.39 -11.44
CA GLN A 342 12.69 -11.16 -10.86
C GLN A 342 12.58 -12.58 -11.44
N GLN A 343 12.91 -12.78 -12.72
CA GLN A 343 12.89 -14.11 -13.33
C GLN A 343 14.05 -14.98 -12.86
N LEU A 344 15.27 -14.43 -12.79
CA LEU A 344 16.43 -15.15 -12.23
C LEU A 344 16.22 -15.55 -10.76
N VAL A 345 15.54 -14.70 -9.98
CA VAL A 345 15.16 -15.03 -8.59
C VAL A 345 14.12 -16.15 -8.54
N ARG A 346 13.16 -16.19 -9.48
CA ARG A 346 12.17 -17.28 -9.56
C ARG A 346 12.79 -18.60 -10.01
N ASP A 347 13.65 -18.57 -11.02
CA ASP A 347 14.29 -19.77 -11.56
C ASP A 347 15.27 -20.36 -10.53
N ALA A 348 15.94 -19.53 -9.73
CA ALA A 348 16.78 -19.98 -8.61
C ALA A 348 15.99 -20.64 -7.46
N VAL A 349 14.69 -20.35 -7.32
CA VAL A 349 13.80 -20.95 -6.30
C VAL A 349 13.18 -22.27 -6.78
N LEU A 350 13.17 -22.54 -8.09
CA LEU A 350 12.61 -23.78 -8.67
C LEU A 350 13.64 -24.90 -8.83
N VAL A 351 14.94 -24.60 -8.68
CA VAL A 351 16.06 -25.56 -8.89
C VAL A 351 16.71 -25.99 -7.57
N GLY A 352 16.28 -25.45 -6.42
CA GLY A 352 16.67 -25.90 -5.08
C GLY A 352 15.44 -26.34 -4.30
#